data_AF-A0A6A6PU59-F1
#
_entry.id   AF-A0A6A6PU59-F1
#
_cell.length_a   1.000
_cell.length_b   1.000
_cell.length_c   1.000
_cell.angle_alpha   90.00
_cell.angle_beta   90.00
_cell.angle_gamma   90.00
#
_symmetry.space_group_name_H-M   'P 1'
#
loop_
_entity.id
_entity.type
_entity.pdbx_description
1 polymer ?
#
loop_
_entity_poly.entity_id
_entity_poly.type
_entity_poly.pdbx_seq_one_letter_code
_entity_poly.pdbx_strand_id
1 'polypeptide(L)'
;MNGKPDSLSQLLPQQIRYAFDRHEQKASMKPGSLSHLLPQKTLYAVDRYGQQAATEADSLSQLRPYFTQTTAAHYPSLQPKTPTASQLESMTARILDIVQAGDWTHPDWQNFVAYDFVAKLPIRGLTTSRQAYEEGYEVSRTLSPRLYHPPNSIVAYVDESQQTARVFVLAQLFGNPSPLVRQGVMVYHFALTTQGWKAVKLLAMKGADFY
;
A
#
# COMPACT_ATOMS: atom_id res chain seq x y z
N MET A 1 36.07 -41.23 -8.61
CA MET A 1 35.84 -40.76 -10.00
C MET A 1 34.34 -40.85 -10.23
N ASN A 2 33.60 -39.76 -10.01
CA ASN A 2 33.25 -38.69 -10.95
C ASN A 2 32.54 -39.19 -12.23
N GLY A 3 31.27 -38.80 -12.37
CA GLY A 3 30.47 -38.95 -13.58
C GLY A 3 28.97 -38.75 -13.34
N LYS A 4 28.55 -37.52 -13.02
CA LYS A 4 27.14 -37.09 -13.13
C LYS A 4 26.75 -37.00 -14.62
N PRO A 5 25.52 -37.34 -15.01
CA PRO A 5 24.98 -36.92 -16.29
C PRO A 5 24.24 -35.56 -16.18
N ASP A 6 24.60 -34.71 -17.14
CA ASP A 6 23.75 -33.92 -18.02
C ASP A 6 22.93 -32.73 -17.49
N SER A 7 23.44 -31.57 -17.91
CA SER A 7 22.89 -30.23 -17.83
C SER A 7 21.68 -30.05 -18.76
N LEU A 8 20.63 -29.42 -18.22
CA LEU A 8 19.39 -28.95 -18.87
C LEU A 8 19.59 -27.96 -20.04
N SER A 9 20.83 -27.68 -20.44
CA SER A 9 21.17 -26.73 -21.51
C SER A 9 20.90 -27.23 -22.93
N GLN A 10 20.45 -28.47 -23.12
CA GLN A 10 20.17 -29.03 -24.45
C GLN A 10 18.70 -28.89 -24.91
N LEU A 11 17.83 -28.27 -24.12
CA LEU A 11 16.38 -28.19 -24.42
C LEU A 11 15.85 -26.78 -24.73
N LEU A 12 16.70 -25.84 -25.18
CA LEU A 12 16.25 -24.50 -25.57
C LEU A 12 16.39 -24.23 -27.08
N PRO A 13 15.34 -23.72 -27.76
CA PRO A 13 15.34 -23.44 -29.21
C PRO A 13 16.38 -22.38 -29.64
N GLN A 14 16.86 -22.51 -30.89
CA GLN A 14 17.93 -21.70 -31.50
C GLN A 14 17.70 -20.17 -31.50
N GLN A 15 16.48 -19.67 -31.26
CA GLN A 15 16.19 -18.23 -31.22
C GLN A 15 16.77 -17.52 -29.98
N ILE A 16 17.27 -18.26 -28.98
CA ILE A 16 17.88 -17.70 -27.76
C ILE A 16 19.41 -17.52 -27.90
N ARG A 17 20.04 -18.11 -28.94
CA ARG A 17 21.49 -17.96 -29.16
C ARG A 17 21.90 -16.59 -29.73
N TYR A 18 20.97 -15.85 -30.34
CA TYR A 18 21.30 -14.61 -31.05
C TYR A 18 21.31 -13.34 -30.18
N ALA A 19 20.92 -13.42 -28.90
CA ALA A 19 20.84 -12.26 -28.01
C ALA A 19 22.06 -12.09 -27.07
N PHE A 20 23.01 -13.03 -27.07
CA PHE A 20 24.16 -12.99 -26.15
C PHE A 20 25.42 -12.32 -26.74
N ASP A 21 25.56 -12.24 -28.08
CA ASP A 21 26.81 -11.78 -28.72
C ASP A 21 26.87 -10.27 -29.05
N ARG A 22 25.93 -9.44 -28.57
CA ARG A 22 25.92 -7.99 -28.88
C ARG A 22 26.13 -7.04 -27.71
N HIS A 23 26.57 -7.53 -26.55
CA HIS A 23 26.84 -6.67 -25.39
C HIS A 23 28.25 -6.80 -24.79
N GLU A 24 29.22 -7.32 -25.53
CA GLU A 24 30.64 -7.15 -25.23
C GLU A 24 31.29 -6.10 -26.13
N GLN A 25 30.86 -4.84 -26.03
CA GLN A 25 31.70 -3.69 -26.39
C GLN A 25 31.07 -2.40 -25.86
N LYS A 26 31.38 -2.08 -24.60
CA LYS A 26 31.58 -0.73 -24.03
C LYS A 26 31.40 -0.81 -22.52
N ALA A 27 32.45 -1.26 -21.83
CA ALA A 27 32.64 -1.04 -20.41
C ALA A 27 33.84 -0.11 -20.23
N SER A 28 33.57 1.18 -20.03
CA SER A 28 34.47 2.05 -19.29
C SER A 28 33.62 3.13 -18.63
N MET A 29 33.33 2.92 -17.34
CA MET A 29 33.19 3.89 -16.25
C MET A 29 32.30 3.31 -15.14
N LYS A 30 32.90 3.12 -13.97
CA LYS A 30 32.24 2.91 -12.66
C LYS A 30 31.59 4.23 -12.20
N PRO A 31 30.51 4.23 -11.37
CA PRO A 31 30.50 3.60 -10.05
C PRO A 31 29.23 2.80 -9.69
N GLY A 32 29.39 2.02 -8.62
CA GLY A 32 28.53 0.93 -8.15
C GLY A 32 27.03 1.22 -8.10
N SER A 33 26.27 0.34 -8.73
CA SER A 33 24.81 0.24 -8.62
C SER A 33 24.46 -1.20 -8.29
N LEU A 34 23.64 -1.38 -7.25
CA LEU A 34 23.11 -2.64 -6.74
C LEU A 34 22.02 -3.23 -7.66
N SER A 35 22.30 -3.34 -8.96
CA SER A 35 21.36 -3.89 -9.96
C SER A 35 21.35 -5.42 -10.06
N HIS A 36 21.94 -6.14 -9.11
CA HIS A 36 22.06 -7.61 -9.18
C HIS A 36 20.92 -8.41 -8.52
N LEU A 37 19.85 -7.77 -8.02
CA LEU A 37 18.81 -8.49 -7.27
C LEU A 37 17.41 -8.51 -7.87
N LEU A 38 17.21 -8.09 -9.13
CA LEU A 38 15.90 -8.26 -9.77
C LEU A 38 16.02 -8.86 -11.19
N PRO A 39 15.28 -9.94 -11.49
CA PRO A 39 15.17 -10.44 -12.86
C PRO A 39 14.58 -9.37 -13.77
N GLN A 40 15.14 -9.18 -14.97
CA GLN A 40 14.71 -8.15 -15.94
C GLN A 40 13.20 -8.18 -16.29
N LYS A 41 12.49 -9.29 -16.07
CA LYS A 41 11.03 -9.35 -16.24
C LYS A 41 10.25 -8.44 -15.28
N THR A 42 10.81 -8.07 -14.13
CA THR A 42 10.17 -7.19 -13.15
C THR A 42 10.22 -5.72 -13.59
N LEU A 43 11.23 -5.32 -14.36
CA LEU A 43 11.38 -3.94 -14.85
C LEU A 43 10.37 -3.59 -15.95
N TYR A 44 10.01 -4.54 -16.82
CA TYR A 44 9.00 -4.31 -17.88
C TYR A 44 7.55 -4.25 -17.38
N ALA A 45 7.26 -4.80 -16.20
CA ALA A 45 5.93 -4.69 -15.59
C ALA A 45 5.72 -3.32 -14.93
N VAL A 46 6.78 -2.71 -14.39
CA VAL A 46 6.71 -1.41 -13.70
C VAL A 46 6.40 -0.27 -14.69
N ASP A 47 6.93 -0.32 -15.91
CA ASP A 47 6.65 0.70 -16.93
C ASP A 47 5.21 0.66 -17.46
N ARG A 48 4.60 -0.52 -17.61
CA ARG A 48 3.20 -0.63 -18.07
C ARG A 48 2.20 -0.16 -17.01
N TYR A 49 2.44 -0.44 -15.73
CA TYR A 49 1.58 0.05 -14.64
C TYR A 49 1.78 1.55 -14.38
N GLY A 50 2.99 2.08 -14.58
CA GLY A 50 3.26 3.52 -14.50
C GLY A 50 2.55 4.33 -15.57
N GLN A 51 2.53 3.83 -16.82
CA GLN A 51 1.79 4.50 -17.90
C GLN A 51 0.27 4.38 -17.73
N GLN A 52 -0.28 3.24 -17.31
CA GLN A 52 -1.73 3.12 -17.03
C GLN A 52 -2.19 4.04 -15.89
N ALA A 53 -1.39 4.19 -14.83
CA ALA A 53 -1.71 5.06 -13.70
C ALA A 53 -1.63 6.56 -14.06
N ALA A 54 -0.75 6.95 -14.99
CA ALA A 54 -0.69 8.31 -15.50
C ALA A 54 -1.92 8.64 -16.36
N THR A 55 -2.38 7.72 -17.21
CA THR A 55 -3.60 7.91 -18.02
C THR A 55 -4.88 7.91 -17.18
N GLU A 56 -4.95 7.15 -16.08
CA GLU A 56 -6.07 7.18 -15.15
C GLU A 56 -6.11 8.47 -14.31
N ALA A 57 -4.95 8.99 -13.91
CA ALA A 57 -4.86 10.26 -13.19
C ALA A 57 -5.28 11.45 -14.07
N ASP A 58 -4.92 11.45 -15.35
CA ASP A 58 -5.37 12.44 -16.34
C ASP A 58 -6.86 12.28 -16.72
N SER A 59 -7.43 11.09 -16.53
CA SER A 59 -8.87 10.86 -16.75
C SER A 59 -9.73 11.38 -15.60
N LEU A 60 -9.20 11.38 -14.36
CA LEU A 60 -9.88 11.92 -13.18
C LEU A 60 -9.97 13.45 -13.20
N SER A 61 -8.99 14.13 -13.80
CA SER A 61 -9.01 15.60 -14.00
C SER A 61 -9.93 16.04 -15.14
N GLN A 62 -10.43 15.11 -15.96
CA GLN A 62 -11.46 15.37 -16.98
C GLN A 62 -12.90 15.10 -16.52
N LEU A 63 -13.11 14.69 -15.26
CA LEU A 63 -14.45 14.63 -14.69
C LEU A 63 -15.00 16.06 -14.55
N ARG A 64 -15.61 16.56 -15.63
CA ARG A 64 -16.53 17.70 -15.55
C ARG A 64 -17.58 17.38 -14.49
N PRO A 65 -18.06 18.37 -13.73
CA PRO A 65 -19.18 18.16 -12.82
C PRO A 65 -20.43 17.82 -13.66
N TYR A 66 -20.64 16.53 -13.91
CA TYR A 66 -21.90 16.02 -14.41
C TYR A 66 -22.88 16.05 -13.23
N PHE A 67 -23.50 17.22 -13.03
CA PHE A 67 -24.76 17.32 -12.29
C PHE A 67 -25.91 16.78 -13.17
N THR A 68 -25.79 15.55 -13.66
CA THR A 68 -26.97 14.75 -13.92
C THR A 68 -27.46 14.28 -12.56
N GLN A 69 -28.73 14.54 -12.23
CA GLN A 69 -29.42 13.89 -11.11
C GLN A 69 -29.17 12.39 -11.23
N THR A 70 -28.15 11.89 -10.54
CA THR A 70 -27.98 10.47 -10.31
C THR A 70 -29.20 10.09 -9.49
N THR A 71 -30.15 9.40 -10.14
CA THR A 71 -31.16 8.60 -9.45
C THR A 71 -30.45 7.94 -8.28
N ALA A 72 -30.87 8.28 -7.05
CA ALA A 72 -30.18 7.91 -5.82
C ALA A 72 -29.64 6.50 -5.98
N ALA A 73 -28.32 6.38 -6.13
CA ALA A 73 -27.71 5.07 -6.30
C ALA A 73 -28.26 4.24 -5.14
N HIS A 74 -28.82 3.07 -5.42
CA HIS A 74 -29.19 2.12 -4.40
C HIS A 74 -27.88 1.64 -3.77
N TYR A 75 -27.32 2.48 -2.90
CA TYR A 75 -26.26 2.10 -2.01
C TYR A 75 -26.84 0.98 -1.17
N PRO A 76 -26.19 -0.19 -1.12
CA PRO A 76 -26.67 -1.27 -0.27
C PRO A 76 -26.85 -0.71 1.15
N SER A 77 -27.98 -1.03 1.77
CA SER A 77 -28.23 -0.66 3.16
C SER A 77 -27.03 -1.09 4.00
N LEU A 78 -26.54 -0.22 4.89
CA LEU A 78 -25.50 -0.56 5.85
C LEU A 78 -25.89 -1.89 6.51
N GLN A 79 -25.09 -2.93 6.28
CA GLN A 79 -25.34 -4.23 6.90
C GLN A 79 -25.34 -4.04 8.43
N PRO A 80 -26.13 -4.83 9.18
CA PRO A 80 -26.11 -4.79 10.63
C PRO A 80 -24.67 -4.97 11.12
N LYS A 81 -24.23 -4.11 12.04
CA LYS A 81 -22.87 -4.13 12.56
C LYS A 81 -22.62 -5.44 13.32
N THR A 82 -21.77 -6.30 12.79
CA THR A 82 -21.43 -7.58 13.44
C THR A 82 -20.46 -7.36 14.62
N PRO A 83 -20.36 -8.32 15.56
CA PRO A 83 -19.34 -8.28 16.61
C PRO A 83 -17.92 -8.20 16.03
N THR A 84 -17.64 -8.95 14.96
CA THR A 84 -16.36 -8.92 14.24
C THR A 84 -16.06 -7.53 13.67
N ALA A 85 -17.05 -6.88 13.05
CA ALA A 85 -16.89 -5.52 12.54
C ALA A 85 -16.53 -4.54 13.68
N SER A 86 -17.24 -4.61 14.81
CA SER A 86 -16.96 -3.76 15.98
C SER A 86 -15.57 -3.99 16.57
N GLN A 87 -15.11 -5.25 16.60
CA GLN A 87 -13.78 -5.60 17.03
C GLN A 87 -12.71 -4.99 16.11
N LEU A 88 -12.87 -5.14 14.79
CA LEU A 88 -11.91 -4.63 13.81
C LEU A 88 -11.84 -3.10 13.78
N GLU A 89 -12.96 -2.41 14.00
CA GLU A 89 -12.98 -0.96 14.18
C GLU A 89 -12.18 -0.54 15.43
N SER A 90 -12.37 -1.25 16.54
CA SER A 90 -11.64 -1.00 17.80
C SER A 90 -10.14 -1.27 17.64
N MET A 91 -9.77 -2.36 16.97
CA MET A 91 -8.38 -2.67 16.61
C MET A 91 -7.77 -1.58 15.73
N THR A 92 -8.52 -1.07 14.76
CA THR A 92 -8.05 0.00 13.86
C THR A 92 -7.87 1.32 14.61
N ALA A 93 -8.79 1.67 15.50
CA ALA A 93 -8.63 2.84 16.38
C ALA A 93 -7.34 2.71 17.21
N ARG A 94 -7.10 1.54 17.80
CA ARG A 94 -5.90 1.27 18.58
C ARG A 94 -4.61 1.34 17.76
N ILE A 95 -4.62 0.82 16.53
CA ILE A 95 -3.52 0.96 15.56
C ILE A 95 -3.22 2.45 15.31
N LEU A 96 -4.25 3.27 15.08
CA LEU A 96 -4.08 4.70 14.82
C LEU A 96 -3.49 5.44 16.02
N ASP A 97 -3.93 5.12 17.24
CA ASP A 97 -3.37 5.72 18.47
C ASP A 97 -1.87 5.41 18.61
N ILE A 98 -1.48 4.15 18.37
CA ILE A 98 -0.09 3.71 18.43
C ILE A 98 0.76 4.41 17.38
N VAL A 99 0.28 4.45 16.12
CA VAL A 99 0.95 5.13 15.01
C VAL A 99 1.10 6.63 15.34
N GLN A 100 0.05 7.28 15.84
CA GLN A 100 0.10 8.70 16.20
C GLN A 100 1.12 8.99 17.31
N ALA A 101 1.22 8.10 18.30
CA ALA A 101 2.22 8.19 19.36
C ALA A 101 3.64 7.85 18.87
N GLY A 102 3.79 7.05 17.81
CA GLY A 102 5.05 6.42 17.41
C GLY A 102 5.49 5.33 18.39
N ASP A 103 4.53 4.66 19.04
CA ASP A 103 4.80 3.65 20.07
C ASP A 103 4.93 2.24 19.46
N TRP A 104 5.95 2.03 18.62
CA TRP A 104 6.13 0.79 17.85
C TRP A 104 6.40 -0.46 18.71
N THR A 105 6.76 -0.26 19.98
CA THR A 105 7.01 -1.33 20.94
C THR A 105 5.74 -1.79 21.65
N HIS A 106 4.61 -1.10 21.44
CA HIS A 106 3.33 -1.49 22.02
C HIS A 106 2.93 -2.92 21.58
N PRO A 107 2.55 -3.84 22.49
CA PRO A 107 2.17 -5.21 22.15
C PRO A 107 1.08 -5.31 21.08
N ASP A 108 0.07 -4.43 21.14
CA ASP A 108 -1.01 -4.36 20.14
C ASP A 108 -0.50 -4.09 18.72
N TRP A 109 0.62 -3.37 18.53
CA TRP A 109 1.20 -3.18 17.19
C TRP A 109 1.61 -4.53 16.58
N GLN A 110 2.30 -5.34 17.37
CA GLN A 110 2.74 -6.68 17.00
C GLN A 110 1.54 -7.63 16.84
N ASN A 111 0.53 -7.47 17.69
CA ASN A 111 -0.65 -8.31 17.69
C ASN A 111 -1.62 -7.99 16.57
N PHE A 112 -1.72 -6.74 16.12
CA PHE A 112 -2.74 -6.33 15.15
C PHE A 112 -2.19 -6.09 13.75
N VAL A 113 -0.87 -5.89 13.58
CA VAL A 113 -0.27 -5.61 12.27
C VAL A 113 0.67 -6.73 11.86
N ALA A 114 0.45 -7.27 10.66
CA ALA A 114 1.27 -8.33 10.10
C ALA A 114 2.72 -7.88 9.88
N TYR A 115 3.68 -8.81 9.94
CA TYR A 115 5.09 -8.49 9.72
C TYR A 115 5.37 -8.02 8.28
N ASP A 116 4.73 -8.68 7.32
CA ASP A 116 4.75 -8.40 5.88
C ASP A 116 3.73 -7.32 5.44
N PHE A 117 3.29 -6.48 6.38
CA PHE A 117 2.34 -5.41 6.13
C PHE A 117 2.79 -4.47 5.00
N VAL A 118 1.88 -4.18 4.07
CA VAL A 118 2.13 -3.32 2.92
C VAL A 118 1.35 -2.02 3.05
N ALA A 119 1.98 -0.85 2.95
CA ALA A 119 1.28 0.43 2.95
C ALA A 119 1.52 1.21 1.67
N LYS A 120 0.46 1.80 1.11
CA LYS A 120 0.56 2.83 0.07
C LYS A 120 0.16 4.18 0.67
N LEU A 121 1.13 5.08 0.77
CA LEU A 121 0.96 6.39 1.39
C LEU A 121 1.13 7.50 0.34
N PRO A 122 0.35 8.60 0.38
CA PRO A 122 0.40 9.65 -0.63
C PRO A 122 1.77 10.31 -0.81
N ILE A 123 2.53 10.49 0.27
CA ILE A 123 3.81 11.19 0.27
C ILE A 123 5.00 10.22 0.13
N ARG A 124 4.88 9.01 0.66
CA ARG A 124 5.99 8.04 0.78
C ARG A 124 6.01 6.98 -0.32
N GLY A 125 4.90 6.81 -1.04
CA GLY A 125 4.74 5.69 -1.96
C GLY A 125 4.48 4.37 -1.22
N LEU A 126 5.04 3.28 -1.73
CA LEU A 126 4.79 1.92 -1.28
C LEU A 126 5.84 1.49 -0.23
N THR A 127 5.40 1.00 0.93
CA THR A 127 6.21 0.23 1.88
C THR A 127 5.77 -1.24 1.81
N THR A 128 6.72 -2.17 1.92
CA THR A 128 6.47 -3.61 1.74
C THR A 128 6.72 -4.44 3.00
N SER A 129 6.90 -3.78 4.15
CA SER A 129 6.98 -4.41 5.45
C SER A 129 6.54 -3.44 6.54
N ARG A 130 6.22 -3.99 7.72
CA ARG A 130 5.91 -3.20 8.91
C ARG A 130 7.08 -2.30 9.32
N GLN A 131 8.31 -2.82 9.31
CA GLN A 131 9.50 -2.04 9.63
C GLN A 131 9.72 -0.87 8.67
N ALA A 132 9.56 -1.09 7.36
CA ALA A 132 9.69 -0.01 6.36
C ALA A 132 8.62 1.08 6.55
N TYR A 133 7.43 0.69 7.03
CA TYR A 133 6.39 1.64 7.41
C TYR A 133 6.78 2.46 8.65
N GLU A 134 7.28 1.81 9.71
CA GLU A 134 7.73 2.46 10.94
C GLU A 134 8.82 3.53 10.65
N GLU A 135 9.88 3.14 9.94
CA GLU A 135 10.97 4.03 9.52
C GLU A 135 10.45 5.20 8.66
N GLY A 136 9.54 4.91 7.74
CA GLY A 136 8.91 5.92 6.89
C GLY A 136 8.05 6.91 7.69
N TYR A 137 7.36 6.43 8.70
CA TYR A 137 6.52 7.28 9.53
C TYR A 137 7.35 8.22 10.42
N GLU A 138 8.43 7.72 11.03
CA GLU A 138 9.31 8.55 11.86
C GLU A 138 9.89 9.75 11.11
N VAL A 139 10.42 9.51 9.91
CA VAL A 139 10.94 10.61 9.08
C VAL A 139 9.81 11.59 8.71
N SER A 140 8.56 11.13 8.55
CA SER A 140 7.43 12.01 8.23
C SER A 140 7.04 12.89 9.42
N ARG A 141 7.09 12.35 10.63
CA ARG A 141 6.91 13.12 11.87
C ARG A 141 7.97 14.18 12.05
N THR A 142 9.24 13.89 11.73
CA THR A 142 10.31 14.90 11.78
C THR A 142 10.03 16.06 10.81
N LEU A 143 9.57 15.76 9.59
CA LEU A 143 9.27 16.76 8.56
C LEU A 143 7.97 17.53 8.82
N SER A 144 7.05 16.95 9.58
CA SER A 144 5.72 17.52 9.84
C SER A 144 5.25 17.21 11.27
N PRO A 145 5.86 17.81 12.30
CA PRO A 145 5.63 17.45 13.70
C PRO A 145 4.23 17.82 14.22
N ARG A 146 3.50 18.68 13.49
CA ARG A 146 2.12 19.07 13.79
C ARG A 146 1.08 18.29 12.97
N LEU A 147 1.53 17.34 12.15
CA LEU A 147 0.62 16.51 11.37
C LEU A 147 -0.19 15.62 12.32
N TYR A 148 -1.49 15.86 12.37
CA TYR A 148 -2.43 15.13 13.22
C TYR A 148 -3.59 14.60 12.37
N HIS A 149 -3.97 13.34 12.64
CA HIS A 149 -4.94 12.59 11.84
C HIS A 149 -6.05 11.98 12.71
N PRO A 150 -6.88 12.78 13.40
CA PRO A 150 -7.97 12.22 14.18
C PRO A 150 -8.96 11.51 13.24
N PRO A 151 -9.37 10.28 13.57
CA PRO A 151 -10.43 9.61 12.84
C PRO A 151 -11.77 10.30 13.13
N ASN A 152 -12.47 10.71 12.07
CA ASN A 152 -13.85 11.17 12.14
C ASN A 152 -14.83 9.98 12.19
N SER A 153 -14.54 8.92 11.45
CA SER A 153 -15.34 7.70 11.44
C SER A 153 -14.48 6.49 11.10
N ILE A 154 -14.79 5.35 11.71
CA ILE A 154 -14.18 4.05 11.42
C ILE A 154 -15.33 3.08 11.14
N VAL A 155 -15.32 2.44 9.98
CA VAL A 155 -16.39 1.52 9.55
C VAL A 155 -15.76 0.26 8.97
N ALA A 156 -16.13 -0.91 9.51
CA ALA A 156 -15.64 -2.20 9.02
C ALA A 156 -16.67 -2.92 8.13
N TYR A 157 -16.18 -3.51 7.04
CA TYR A 157 -16.89 -4.46 6.20
C TYR A 157 -16.17 -5.80 6.27
N VAL A 158 -16.87 -6.84 6.73
CA VAL A 158 -16.30 -8.16 7.00
C VAL A 158 -16.89 -9.16 6.01
N ASP A 159 -16.02 -9.88 5.30
CA ASP A 159 -16.38 -11.07 4.54
C ASP A 159 -15.93 -12.29 5.34
N GLU A 160 -16.85 -12.82 6.15
CA GLU A 160 -16.57 -14.00 7.01
C GLU A 160 -16.30 -15.26 6.16
N SER A 161 -16.87 -15.35 4.96
CA SER A 161 -16.67 -16.50 4.07
C SER A 161 -15.25 -16.56 3.51
N GLN A 162 -14.66 -15.40 3.25
CA GLN A 162 -13.28 -15.27 2.77
C GLN A 162 -12.29 -15.03 3.90
N GLN A 163 -12.77 -14.87 5.14
CA GLN A 163 -11.96 -14.49 6.30
C GLN A 163 -11.12 -13.23 6.04
N THR A 164 -11.71 -12.26 5.34
CA THR A 164 -11.10 -10.96 5.06
C THR A 164 -12.01 -9.84 5.52
N ALA A 165 -11.43 -8.66 5.74
CA ALA A 165 -12.21 -7.47 6.05
C ALA A 165 -11.52 -6.22 5.52
N ARG A 166 -12.31 -5.16 5.35
CA ARG A 166 -11.83 -3.81 5.02
C ARG A 166 -12.38 -2.83 6.06
N VAL A 167 -11.49 -2.07 6.67
CA VAL A 167 -11.86 -1.00 7.61
C VAL A 167 -11.55 0.33 6.96
N PHE A 168 -12.59 1.14 6.76
CA PHE A 168 -12.51 2.48 6.20
C PHE A 168 -12.42 3.48 7.34
N VAL A 169 -11.40 4.32 7.29
CA VAL A 169 -11.21 5.43 8.22
C VAL A 169 -11.31 6.72 7.44
N LEU A 170 -12.29 7.55 7.79
CA LEU A 170 -12.32 8.94 7.37
C LEU A 170 -11.54 9.73 8.42
N ALA A 171 -10.49 10.42 8.02
CA ALA A 171 -9.68 11.24 8.92
C ALA A 171 -9.62 12.69 8.43
N GLN A 172 -9.53 13.62 9.36
CA GLN A 172 -9.11 14.98 9.05
C GLN A 172 -7.60 15.07 9.18
N LEU A 173 -6.93 15.72 8.22
CA LEU A 173 -5.52 15.98 8.25
C LEU A 173 -5.34 17.47 8.55
N PHE A 174 -4.74 17.76 9.70
CA PHE A 174 -4.32 19.11 10.05
C PHE A 174 -2.86 19.28 9.64
N GLY A 175 -2.61 20.21 8.72
CA GLY A 175 -1.29 20.43 8.12
C GLY A 175 -0.57 21.70 8.59
N ASN A 176 0.68 21.84 8.17
CA ASN A 176 1.50 23.05 8.30
C ASN A 176 1.78 23.61 6.88
N PRO A 177 1.52 24.89 6.58
CA PRO A 177 0.98 25.92 7.48
C PRO A 177 -0.50 25.68 7.85
N SER A 178 -0.82 25.96 9.11
CA SER A 178 -2.20 26.20 9.53
C SER A 178 -2.78 27.31 8.65
N PRO A 179 -4.02 27.21 8.13
CA PRO A 179 -5.16 26.42 8.61
C PRO A 179 -5.53 25.21 7.74
N LEU A 180 -4.57 24.54 7.09
CA LEU A 180 -4.90 23.46 6.16
C LEU A 180 -5.61 22.29 6.87
N VAL A 181 -6.91 22.15 6.62
CA VAL A 181 -7.72 20.99 6.98
C VAL A 181 -8.02 20.23 5.69
N ARG A 182 -7.60 18.97 5.61
CA ARG A 182 -7.96 18.08 4.50
C ARG A 182 -8.75 16.91 5.04
N GLN A 183 -9.65 16.35 4.24
CA GLN A 183 -10.16 15.02 4.53
C GLN A 183 -9.31 13.98 3.79
N GLY A 184 -9.06 12.85 4.42
CA GLY A 184 -8.40 11.71 3.81
C GLY A 184 -9.14 10.43 4.16
N VAL A 185 -8.98 9.44 3.31
CA VAL A 185 -9.51 8.10 3.55
C VAL A 185 -8.36 7.14 3.67
N MET A 186 -8.35 6.37 4.75
CA MET A 186 -7.46 5.23 4.93
C MET A 186 -8.28 3.96 4.86
N VAL A 187 -7.79 2.97 4.14
CA VAL A 187 -8.42 1.64 4.04
C VAL A 187 -7.43 0.62 4.56
N TYR A 188 -7.74 0.05 5.72
CA TYR A 188 -7.02 -1.10 6.26
C TYR A 188 -7.65 -2.38 5.76
N HIS A 189 -6.86 -3.24 5.15
CA HIS A 189 -7.25 -4.60 4.82
C HIS A 189 -6.80 -5.53 5.93
N PHE A 190 -7.73 -6.33 6.41
CA PHE A 190 -7.51 -7.35 7.42
C PHE A 190 -7.69 -8.74 6.83
N ALA A 191 -6.92 -9.70 7.34
CA ALA A 191 -7.07 -11.12 7.08
C ALA A 191 -7.06 -11.87 8.41
N LEU A 192 -7.87 -12.92 8.54
CA LEU A 192 -7.80 -13.83 9.68
C LEU A 192 -6.58 -14.75 9.50
N THR A 193 -5.75 -14.81 10.53
CA THR A 193 -4.58 -15.69 10.57
C THR A 193 -4.73 -16.68 11.70
N THR A 194 -3.77 -17.61 11.83
CA THR A 194 -3.69 -18.50 13.01
C THR A 194 -3.51 -17.74 14.34
N GLN A 195 -3.06 -16.49 14.27
CA GLN A 195 -2.89 -15.59 15.42
C GLN A 195 -4.07 -14.61 15.59
N GLY A 196 -5.17 -14.82 14.87
CA GLY A 196 -6.32 -13.91 14.83
C GLY A 196 -6.22 -12.89 13.68
N TRP A 197 -7.10 -11.91 13.71
CA TRP A 197 -7.18 -10.87 12.68
C TRP A 197 -5.92 -10.00 12.67
N LYS A 198 -5.33 -9.80 11.49
CA LYS A 198 -4.17 -8.94 11.28
C LYS A 198 -4.45 -7.94 10.15
N ALA A 199 -4.05 -6.69 10.35
CA ALA A 199 -3.93 -5.72 9.28
C ALA A 199 -2.74 -6.14 8.39
N VAL A 200 -3.03 -6.41 7.12
CA VAL A 200 -2.04 -6.87 6.13
C VAL A 200 -1.71 -5.79 5.11
N LYS A 201 -2.60 -4.81 4.93
CA LYS A 201 -2.38 -3.72 3.99
C LYS A 201 -3.07 -2.43 4.41
N LEU A 202 -2.45 -1.30 4.10
CA LEU A 202 -3.01 0.04 4.22
C LEU A 202 -2.98 0.75 2.87
N LEU A 203 -4.10 1.36 2.49
CA LEU A 203 -4.17 2.32 1.40
C LEU A 203 -4.62 3.66 1.97
N ALA A 204 -3.73 4.65 1.96
CA ALA A 204 -4.06 6.01 2.35
C ALA A 204 -4.23 6.88 1.09
N MET A 205 -5.36 7.57 1.01
CA MET A 205 -5.71 8.46 -0.09
C MET A 205 -5.84 9.88 0.43
N LYS A 206 -5.21 10.82 -0.29
CA LYS A 206 -5.37 12.25 -0.05
C LYS A 206 -6.71 12.70 -0.64
N GLY A 207 -7.59 13.29 0.17
CA GLY A 207 -8.80 13.95 -0.32
C GLY A 207 -8.54 15.41 -0.69
N ALA A 208 -9.61 16.12 -1.04
CA ALA A 208 -9.55 17.49 -1.50
C ALA A 208 -9.06 18.46 -0.40
N ASP A 209 -8.44 19.56 -0.85
CA ASP A 209 -8.04 20.66 0.02
C ASP A 209 -9.27 21.51 0.34
N PHE A 210 -9.51 21.78 1.63
CA PHE A 210 -10.49 22.78 2.06
C PHE A 210 -9.73 24.06 2.45
N TYR A 211 -10.15 25.20 1.88
CA TYR A 211 -9.62 26.53 2.16
C TYR A 211 -10.61 27.33 3.01
#